data_AF-A0AAD6JMZ0-F1
#
_entry.id   AF-A0AAD6JMZ0-F1
#
_cell.length_a   1.000
_cell.length_b   1.000
_cell.length_c   1.000
_cell.angle_alpha   90.00
_cell.angle_beta   90.00
_cell.angle_gamma   90.00
#
_symmetry.space_group_name_H-M   'P 1'
#
loop_
_entity.id
_entity.type
_entity.pdbx_description
1 polymer ?
#
loop_
_entity_poly.entity_id
_entity_poly.type
_entity_poly.pdbx_seq_one_letter_code
_entity_poly.pdbx_strand_id
1 'polypeptide(L)' 'MGSNVADKIPKAGEVEGSETNIEIKIKTLDSQTYTLRVDKQMPVPALKEQIASVTGVLSEQQRLICRGKVLKDDQLLSAY' A
#
# COMPACT_ATOMS: atom_id res chain seq x y z
N MET A 1 -22.93 24.58 18.77
CA MET A 1 -22.35 23.29 19.24
C MET A 1 -22.12 22.41 18.02
N GLY A 2 -20.96 21.74 17.92
CA GLY A 2 -20.73 20.67 16.93
C GLY A 2 -19.70 20.98 15.86
N SER A 3 -18.47 21.22 16.29
CA SER A 3 -17.18 20.88 15.65
C SER A 3 -17.16 20.34 14.21
N ASN A 4 -16.43 21.08 13.38
CA ASN A 4 -15.67 20.64 12.20
C ASN A 4 -15.12 19.21 12.33
N VAL A 5 -15.41 18.36 11.33
CA VAL A 5 -14.38 17.51 10.72
C VAL A 5 -14.71 17.41 9.23
N ALA A 6 -14.20 18.36 8.46
CA ALA A 6 -14.00 18.10 7.04
C ALA A 6 -12.95 16.99 7.00
N ASP A 7 -13.41 15.76 6.84
CA ASP A 7 -12.54 14.61 6.61
C ASP A 7 -11.72 14.96 5.38
N LYS A 8 -10.48 15.36 5.67
CA LYS A 8 -9.53 15.88 4.72
C LYS A 8 -9.02 14.67 3.96
N ILE A 9 -9.83 14.16 3.04
CA ILE A 9 -9.40 13.16 2.06
C ILE A 9 -8.14 13.77 1.43
N PRO A 10 -6.94 13.21 1.67
CA PRO A 10 -5.77 13.70 0.98
C PRO A 10 -5.97 13.32 -0.48
N LYS A 11 -6.22 14.36 -1.27
CA LYS A 11 -6.21 14.37 -2.72
C LYS A 11 -5.07 13.48 -3.18
N ALA A 12 -5.40 12.32 -3.73
CA ALA A 12 -4.46 11.42 -4.39
C ALA A 12 -3.80 12.24 -5.50
N GLY A 13 -2.62 12.76 -5.18
CA GLY A 13 -1.81 13.58 -6.07
C GLY A 13 -1.45 12.72 -7.27
N GLU A 14 -1.96 13.12 -8.40
CA GLU A 14 -1.38 12.86 -9.71
C GLU A 14 0.08 13.36 -9.64
N VAL A 15 1.01 12.42 -9.43
CA VAL A 15 2.45 12.67 -9.61
C VAL A 15 2.84 12.01 -10.93
N GLU A 16 2.87 12.84 -11.97
CA GLU A 16 3.50 12.52 -13.25
C GLU A 16 4.97 12.15 -13.02
N GLY A 17 5.38 11.05 -13.64
CA GLY A 17 6.50 10.23 -13.18
C GLY A 17 7.90 10.78 -13.42
N SER A 18 8.87 10.13 -12.74
CA SER A 18 10.11 9.57 -13.32
C SER A 18 10.95 8.88 -12.22
N GLU A 19 11.29 7.60 -12.41
CA GLU A 19 12.23 6.76 -11.62
C GLU A 19 11.84 6.20 -10.24
N THR A 20 10.69 6.54 -9.64
CA THR A 20 10.28 5.98 -8.33
C THR A 20 9.38 4.75 -8.39
N ASN A 21 8.98 4.31 -9.58
CA ASN A 21 8.15 3.12 -9.74
C ASN A 21 9.00 1.85 -9.57
N ILE A 22 8.64 1.03 -8.59
CA ILE A 22 9.28 -0.23 -8.27
C ILE A 22 8.33 -1.39 -8.60
N GLU A 23 8.90 -2.49 -9.05
CA GLU A 23 8.18 -3.74 -9.20
C GLU A 23 8.34 -4.57 -7.92
N ILE A 24 7.21 -4.92 -7.31
CA ILE A 24 7.17 -5.75 -6.10
C ILE A 24 6.48 -7.08 -6.40
N LYS A 25 6.99 -8.13 -5.77
CA LYS A 25 6.45 -9.47 -5.87
C LYS A 25 5.82 -9.85 -4.54
N ILE A 26 4.53 -10.11 -4.55
CA ILE A 26 3.76 -10.48 -3.37
C ILE A 26 3.46 -11.96 -3.44
N LYS A 27 3.89 -12.70 -2.42
CA LYS A 27 3.57 -14.12 -2.26
C LYS A 27 2.54 -14.28 -1.15
N THR A 28 1.40 -14.86 -1.47
CA THR A 28 0.36 -15.18 -0.48
C THR A 28 0.67 -16.51 0.20
N LEU A 29 -0.01 -16.78 1.33
CA LEU A 29 0.12 -18.04 2.06
C LEU A 29 -0.35 -19.26 1.24
N ASP A 30 -1.24 -19.03 0.29
CA ASP A 30 -1.72 -20.04 -0.68
C ASP A 30 -0.69 -20.35 -1.79
N SER A 31 0.55 -19.89 -1.63
CA SER A 31 1.63 -20.01 -2.62
C SER A 31 1.36 -19.31 -3.96
N GLN A 32 0.32 -18.49 -4.05
CA GLN A 32 0.08 -17.63 -5.21
C GLN A 32 1.03 -16.44 -5.18
N THR A 33 1.39 -15.97 -6.38
CA THR A 33 2.40 -14.94 -6.57
C THR A 33 1.85 -13.89 -7.52
N TYR A 34 1.91 -12.63 -7.09
CA TYR A 34 1.44 -11.49 -7.85
C TYR A 34 2.57 -10.49 -8.04
N THR A 35 2.62 -9.85 -9.20
CA THR A 35 3.59 -8.80 -9.51
C THR A 35 2.82 -7.49 -9.65
N LEU A 36 3.21 -6.49 -8.86
CA LEU A 36 2.58 -5.17 -8.86
C LEU A 36 3.65 -4.09 -9.08
N ARG A 37 3.29 -3.08 -9.87
CA ARG A 37 4.12 -1.89 -10.10
C ARG A 37 3.57 -0.75 -9.26
N VAL A 38 4.34 -0.35 -8.25
CA VAL A 38 3.92 0.64 -7.26
C VAL A 38 4.97 1.73 -7.12
N ASP A 39 4.55 2.89 -6.64
CA ASP A 39 5.50 3.96 -6.38
C ASP A 39 6.22 3.75 -5.04
N LYS A 40 7.52 4.01 -4.98
CA LYS A 40 8.31 3.91 -3.74
C LYS A 40 7.81 4.89 -2.66
N GLN A 41 7.19 6.01 -3.04
CA GLN A 41 6.56 6.96 -2.12
C GLN A 41 5.12 6.61 -1.77
N MET A 42 4.59 5.49 -2.27
CA MET A 42 3.26 5.02 -1.91
C MET A 42 3.21 4.66 -0.41
N PRO A 43 2.17 5.07 0.33
CA PRO A 43 1.96 4.63 1.70
C PRO A 43 1.51 3.16 1.76
N VAL A 44 1.90 2.46 2.83
CA VAL A 44 1.49 1.05 3.08
C VAL A 44 -0.02 0.81 2.98
N PRO A 45 -0.93 1.65 3.51
CA PRO A 45 -2.37 1.44 3.37
C PRO A 45 -2.83 1.44 1.91
N ALA A 46 -2.29 2.33 1.06
CA ALA A 46 -2.61 2.34 -0.37
C ALA A 46 -2.09 1.09 -1.08
N LEU A 47 -0.92 0.58 -0.69
CA LEU A 47 -0.43 -0.71 -1.19
C LEU A 47 -1.40 -1.85 -0.82
N LYS A 48 -1.87 -1.90 0.43
CA LYS A 48 -2.82 -2.92 0.89
C LYS A 48 -4.13 -2.88 0.12
N GLU A 49 -4.64 -1.71 -0.23
CA GLU A 49 -5.83 -1.60 -1.10
C GLU A 49 -5.59 -2.17 -2.50
N GLN A 50 -4.42 -1.90 -3.08
CA GLN A 50 -4.03 -2.47 -4.37
C GLN A 50 -3.92 -4.01 -4.30
N ILE A 51 -3.32 -4.52 -3.23
CA ILE A 51 -3.25 -5.95 -2.95
C ILE A 51 -4.64 -6.55 -2.73
N ALA A 52 -5.56 -5.82 -2.08
CA ALA A 52 -6.92 -6.28 -1.84
C ALA A 52 -7.67 -6.47 -3.16
N SER A 53 -7.45 -5.56 -4.12
CA SER A 53 -8.06 -5.62 -5.44
C SER A 53 -7.60 -6.83 -6.26
N VAL A 54 -6.35 -7.26 -6.10
CA VAL A 54 -5.79 -8.41 -6.86
C VAL A 54 -5.92 -9.75 -6.15
N THR A 55 -5.84 -9.78 -4.81
CA THR A 55 -5.91 -11.01 -4.01
C THR A 55 -7.31 -11.30 -3.48
N GLY A 56 -8.19 -10.30 -3.42
CA GLY A 56 -9.50 -10.39 -2.78
C GLY A 56 -9.49 -10.34 -1.25
N VAL A 57 -8.31 -10.23 -0.61
CA VAL A 57 -8.19 -10.16 0.85
C VAL A 57 -8.35 -8.71 1.31
N LEU A 58 -9.25 -8.43 2.25
CA LEU A 58 -9.49 -7.07 2.75
C LEU A 58 -8.21 -6.45 3.33
N SER A 59 -7.96 -5.16 3.06
CA SER A 59 -6.73 -4.44 3.47
C SER A 59 -6.47 -4.52 4.98
N GLU A 60 -7.51 -4.48 5.80
CA GLU A 60 -7.44 -4.64 7.26
C GLU A 60 -7.03 -6.04 7.72
N GLN A 61 -7.31 -7.08 6.92
CA GLN A 61 -6.96 -8.47 7.20
C GLN A 61 -5.57 -8.84 6.65
N GLN A 62 -4.98 -7.98 5.83
CA GLN A 62 -3.66 -8.22 5.25
C GLN A 62 -2.54 -7.92 6.25
N ARG A 63 -1.67 -8.91 6.46
CA ARG A 63 -0.39 -8.74 7.17
C ARG A 63 0.77 -8.82 6.18
N LEU A 64 1.25 -7.67 5.75
CA LEU A 64 2.40 -7.58 4.85
C LEU A 64 3.72 -7.70 5.64
N ILE A 65 4.60 -8.61 5.21
CA ILE A 65 5.89 -8.86 5.83
C ILE A 65 6.98 -8.77 4.75
N CYS A 66 7.95 -7.87 4.94
CA CYS A 66 9.11 -7.72 4.06
C CYS A 66 10.39 -7.87 4.88
N ARG A 67 11.29 -8.77 4.46
CA ARG A 67 12.60 -9.01 5.09
C ARG A 67 12.51 -9.22 6.62
N GLY A 68 11.47 -9.93 7.08
CA GLY A 68 11.21 -10.20 8.49
C GLY A 68 10.59 -9.04 9.28
N LYS A 69 10.23 -7.92 8.63
CA LYS A 69 9.54 -6.79 9.25
C LYS A 69 8.10 -6.69 8.77
N VAL A 70 7.17 -6.49 9.70
CA VAL A 70 5.77 -6.19 9.38
C VAL A 70 5.69 -4.75 8.91
N LEU A 71 5.06 -4.53 7.75
CA LEU A 71 4.82 -3.18 7.23
C LEU A 71 3.72 -2.52 8.05
N LYS A 72 4.01 -1.33 8.56
CA LYS A 72 3.08 -0.51 9.34
C LYS A 72 2.37 0.50 8.45
N ASP A 73 1.09 0.75 8.72
CA ASP A 73 0.25 1.66 7.93
C ASP A 73 0.70 3.13 7.95
N ASP A 74 1.53 3.51 8.93
CA ASP A 74 2.08 4.86 9.08
C ASP A 74 3.37 5.09 8.26
N GLN A 75 3.86 4.07 7.53
CA GLN A 75 5.11 4.16 6.77
C GLN A 75 4.90 4.10 5.26
N LEU A 76 5.88 4.65 4.54
CA LEU A 76 5.98 4.56 3.08
C LEU A 76 6.74 3.30 2.68
N LEU A 77 6.52 2.82 1.45
CA LEU A 77 7.29 1.70 0.90
C LEU A 77 8.80 2.00 0.83
N SER A 78 9.17 3.27 0.67
CA SER A 78 10.56 3.74 0.66
C SER A 78 11.35 3.43 1.93
N ALA A 79 10.67 3.16 3.05
CA ALA A 79 11.29 2.88 4.34
C ALA A 79 11.71 1.41 4.55
N TYR A 80 11.36 0.50 3.62
CA TYR A 80 11.60 -0.95 3.72
C TYR A 80 12.56 -1.46 2.64
#